data_AF-A0AAD9KXC6-F1
#
_entry.id   AF-A0AAD9KXC6-F1
#
_cell.length_a   1.000
_cell.length_b   1.000
_cell.length_c   1.000
_cell.angle_alpha   90.00
_cell.angle_beta   90.00
_cell.angle_gamma   90.00
#
_symmetry.space_group_name_H-M   'P 1'
#
loop_
_entity.id
_entity.type
_entity.pdbx_description
1 polymer ?
#
loop_
_entity_poly.entity_id
_entity_poly.type
_entity_poly.pdbx_seq_one_letter_code
_entity_poly.pdbx_strand_id
1 'polypeptide(L)'
;MHRHPNAIIAGDFNVGDIAWDTDEVSETCGSVNARKRVAIKEQFSLTQHQREITRPSSNAVLDLVFSTNPNLVSRIEVVPGMNDHLAVLTILDVRPK
;
A
#
# COMPACT_ATOMS: atom_id res chain seq x y z
N MET A 1 -23.81 -2.93 14.63
CA MET A 1 -22.63 -2.65 13.79
C MET A 1 -21.68 -3.84 13.91
N HIS A 2 -21.45 -4.58 12.83
CA HIS A 2 -20.46 -5.65 12.84
C HIS A 2 -19.07 -5.02 12.73
N ARG A 3 -18.23 -5.25 13.74
CA ARG A 3 -16.85 -4.79 13.75
C ARG A 3 -16.03 -5.83 12.99
N HIS A 4 -15.57 -5.49 11.79
CA HIS A 4 -14.67 -6.36 11.05
C HIS A 4 -13.33 -6.47 11.81
N PRO A 5 -12.64 -7.62 11.74
CA PRO A 5 -11.35 -7.78 12.37
C PRO A 5 -10.34 -6.79 11.77
N ASN A 6 -9.45 -6.31 12.63
CA ASN A 6 -8.28 -5.54 12.21
C ASN A 6 -7.34 -6.49 11.47
N ALA A 7 -7.03 -6.18 10.22
CA ALA A 7 -6.10 -6.93 9.38
C ALA A 7 -5.13 -5.96 8.70
N ILE A 8 -3.91 -6.44 8.50
CA ILE A 8 -2.85 -5.74 7.79
C ILE A 8 -2.30 -6.67 6.71
N ILE A 9 -2.11 -6.14 5.52
CA ILE A 9 -1.50 -6.85 4.40
C ILE A 9 -0.33 -6.00 3.94
N ALA A 10 0.89 -6.52 4.03
CA ALA A 10 2.10 -5.79 3.68
C ALA A 10 3.07 -6.68 2.90
N GLY A 11 3.82 -6.07 1.98
CA GLY A 11 4.87 -6.74 1.21
C GLY A 11 5.09 -6.12 -0.17
N ASP A 12 5.97 -6.75 -0.95
CA ASP A 12 6.22 -6.40 -2.35
C ASP A 12 5.07 -6.90 -3.23
N PHE A 13 4.40 -5.97 -3.90
CA PHE A 13 3.31 -6.26 -4.80
C PHE A 13 3.70 -6.19 -6.27
N ASN A 14 4.92 -5.73 -6.60
CA ASN A 14 5.44 -5.61 -7.95
C ASN A 14 4.47 -4.95 -8.95
N VAL A 15 3.79 -3.89 -8.52
CA VAL A 15 2.90 -3.09 -9.38
C VAL A 15 3.23 -1.62 -9.23
N GLY A 16 4.02 -1.10 -10.17
CA GLY A 16 4.43 0.31 -10.21
C GLY A 16 3.50 1.22 -11.01
N ASP A 17 2.50 0.68 -11.71
CA ASP A 17 1.64 1.44 -12.62
C ASP A 17 0.45 2.12 -11.94
N ILE A 18 0.50 2.27 -10.61
CA ILE A 18 -0.55 2.91 -9.81
C ILE A 18 0.00 4.22 -9.26
N ALA A 19 -0.65 5.33 -9.60
CA ALA A 19 -0.43 6.62 -8.96
C ALA A 19 -1.14 6.61 -7.61
N TRP A 20 -0.48 6.09 -6.58
CA TRP A 20 -1.09 5.93 -5.25
C TRP A 20 -1.57 7.26 -4.65
N ASP A 21 -0.95 8.40 -4.97
CA ASP A 21 -1.43 9.71 -4.50
C ASP A 21 -2.88 10.01 -4.91
N THR A 22 -3.31 9.55 -6.09
CA THR A 22 -4.68 9.70 -6.60
C THR A 22 -5.47 8.38 -6.61
N ASP A 23 -4.83 7.27 -6.23
CA ASP A 23 -5.31 5.90 -6.44
C ASP A 23 -5.71 5.60 -7.90
N GLU A 24 -5.11 6.31 -8.86
CA GLU A 24 -5.43 6.17 -10.28
C GLU A 24 -4.49 5.18 -10.98
N VAL A 25 -5.07 4.45 -11.92
CA VAL A 25 -4.34 3.60 -12.85
C VAL A 25 -4.49 4.21 -14.22
N SER A 26 -3.37 4.39 -14.95
CA SER A 26 -3.45 4.92 -16.31
C SER A 26 -4.41 4.08 -17.16
N GLU A 27 -5.41 4.74 -17.75
CA GLU A 27 -6.38 4.09 -18.61
C GLU A 27 -5.76 3.53 -19.89
N THR A 28 -4.65 4.12 -20.34
CA THR A 28 -3.99 3.80 -21.62
C THR A 28 -2.83 2.82 -21.46
N CYS A 29 -2.14 2.82 -20.32
CA CYS A 29 -0.94 2.00 -20.10
C CYS A 29 -0.90 1.23 -18.77
N GLY A 30 -1.92 1.35 -17.92
CA GLY A 30 -1.96 0.64 -16.65
C GLY A 30 -2.23 -0.85 -16.80
N SER A 31 -1.41 -1.67 -16.15
CA SER A 31 -1.53 -3.13 -16.20
C SER A 31 -2.85 -3.65 -15.62
N VAL A 32 -3.31 -4.82 -16.09
CA VAL A 32 -4.50 -5.51 -15.54
C VAL A 32 -4.32 -5.77 -14.05
N ASN A 33 -3.09 -6.02 -13.60
CA ASN A 33 -2.76 -6.21 -12.19
C ASN A 33 -2.99 -4.93 -11.38
N ALA A 34 -2.65 -3.76 -11.92
CA ALA A 34 -2.92 -2.48 -11.28
C ALA A 34 -4.43 -2.25 -11.07
N ARG A 35 -5.23 -2.45 -12.11
CA ARG A 35 -6.70 -2.28 -12.03
C ARG A 35 -7.34 -3.25 -11.03
N LYS A 36 -6.93 -4.53 -11.05
CA LYS A 36 -7.42 -5.53 -10.08
C LYS A 36 -7.11 -5.15 -8.64
N ARG A 37 -5.95 -4.54 -8.37
CA ARG A 37 -5.57 -4.11 -7.02
C ARG A 37 -6.42 -2.97 -6.50
N VAL A 38 -6.69 -1.95 -7.32
CA VAL A 38 -7.62 -0.87 -6.96
C VAL A 38 -9.01 -1.45 -6.67
N ALA A 39 -9.50 -2.34 -7.53
CA ALA A 39 -10.78 -3.02 -7.29
C ALA A 39 -10.80 -3.85 -5.99
N ILE A 40 -9.72 -4.58 -5.66
CA ILE A 40 -9.60 -5.32 -4.39
C ILE A 40 -9.59 -4.36 -3.20
N LYS A 41 -8.84 -3.26 -3.28
CA LYS A 41 -8.81 -2.22 -2.24
C LYS A 41 -10.22 -1.72 -1.94
N GLU A 42 -10.99 -1.39 -2.98
CA GLU A 42 -12.37 -0.92 -2.84
C GLU A 42 -13.31 -2.02 -2.32
N GLN A 43 -13.27 -3.20 -2.92
CA GLN A 43 -14.13 -4.34 -2.56
C GLN A 43 -14.00 -4.74 -1.10
N PHE A 44 -12.78 -4.70 -0.55
CA PHE A 44 -12.51 -5.07 0.84
C PHE A 44 -12.36 -3.87 1.77
N SER A 45 -12.69 -2.66 1.30
CA SER A 45 -12.58 -1.41 2.07
C SER A 45 -11.21 -1.24 2.75
N LEU A 46 -10.15 -1.55 2.01
CA LEU A 46 -8.78 -1.43 2.50
C LEU A 46 -8.28 0.01 2.35
N THR A 47 -7.55 0.48 3.35
CA THR A 47 -6.76 1.71 3.28
C THR A 47 -5.34 1.35 2.89
N GLN A 48 -4.82 1.94 1.82
CA GLN A 48 -3.41 1.85 1.42
C GLN A 48 -2.65 3.02 2.06
N HIS A 49 -1.55 2.75 2.77
CA HIS A 49 -0.83 3.74 3.58
C HIS A 49 0.49 4.21 2.99
N GLN A 50 1.19 3.36 2.23
CA GLN A 50 2.54 3.63 1.74
C GLN A 50 2.52 4.48 0.47
N ARG A 51 2.99 5.72 0.53
CA ARG A 51 3.02 6.62 -0.65
C ARG A 51 4.42 6.91 -1.18
N GLU A 52 5.46 6.66 -0.38
CA GLU A 52 6.85 6.95 -0.77
C GLU A 52 7.46 5.84 -1.63
N ILE A 53 8.40 6.21 -2.51
CA ILE A 53 9.13 5.30 -3.40
C ILE A 53 9.82 4.22 -2.58
N THR A 54 9.62 2.96 -2.98
CA THR A 54 10.27 1.80 -2.34
C THR A 54 11.29 1.13 -3.26
N ARG A 55 11.27 1.43 -4.57
CA ARG A 55 12.30 1.00 -5.52
C ARG A 55 12.88 2.20 -6.27
N PRO A 56 14.03 2.75 -5.84
CA PRO A 56 14.62 3.95 -6.44
C PRO A 56 14.98 3.80 -7.93
N SER A 57 15.41 2.61 -8.36
CA SER A 57 15.86 2.35 -9.74
C SER A 57 14.75 2.56 -10.78
N SER A 58 13.49 2.35 -10.39
CA SER A 58 12.31 2.53 -11.25
C SER A 58 11.41 3.67 -10.80
N ASN A 59 11.81 4.43 -9.77
CA ASN A 59 10.99 5.49 -9.16
C ASN A 59 9.56 5.01 -8.79
N ALA A 60 9.44 3.76 -8.30
CA ALA A 60 8.16 3.09 -8.11
C ALA A 60 7.87 2.78 -6.63
N VAL A 61 6.59 2.82 -6.29
CA VAL A 61 6.06 2.34 -4.99
C VAL A 61 5.57 0.91 -5.20
N LEU A 62 6.38 -0.08 -4.82
CA LEU A 62 6.09 -1.50 -5.06
C LEU A 62 5.73 -2.25 -3.77
N ASP A 63 6.34 -1.84 -2.67
CA ASP A 63 6.07 -2.37 -1.34
C ASP A 63 4.93 -1.56 -0.74
N LEU A 64 3.82 -2.21 -0.40
CA LEU A 64 2.60 -1.53 0.04
C LEU A 64 2.19 -2.04 1.40
N VAL A 65 1.43 -1.21 2.12
CA VAL A 65 0.81 -1.54 3.39
C VAL A 65 -0.68 -1.22 3.28
N PHE A 66 -1.52 -2.24 3.41
CA PHE A 66 -2.97 -2.13 3.44
C PHE A 66 -3.50 -2.46 4.83
N SER A 67 -4.60 -1.81 5.24
CA SER A 67 -5.30 -2.13 6.48
C SER A 67 -6.82 -2.10 6.32
N THR A 68 -7.55 -2.93 7.07
CA THR A 68 -9.02 -2.85 7.15
C THR A 68 -9.52 -1.69 8.02
N ASN A 69 -8.66 -1.04 8.78
CA ASN A 69 -8.97 0.13 9.59
C ASN A 69 -7.84 1.18 9.42
N PRO A 70 -8.14 2.38 8.90
CA PRO A 70 -7.14 3.42 8.64
C PRO A 70 -6.36 3.83 9.89
N ASN A 71 -6.96 3.69 11.09
CA ASN A 71 -6.33 4.06 12.35
C ASN A 71 -5.33 3.02 12.87
N LEU A 72 -5.20 1.86 12.20
CA LEU A 72 -4.20 0.83 12.58
C LEU A 72 -2.78 1.30 12.33
N VAL A 73 -2.54 2.14 11.33
CA VAL A 73 -1.22 2.65 10.98
C VAL A 73 -1.08 4.06 11.54
N SER A 74 -0.23 4.20 12.56
CA SER A 74 0.02 5.49 13.21
C SER A 74 1.15 6.28 12.56
N ARG A 75 2.13 5.56 11.99
CA ARG A 75 3.25 6.11 11.24
C ARG A 75 3.74 5.08 10.24
N ILE A 76 4.18 5.59 9.10
CA ILE A 76 4.83 4.83 8.06
C ILE A 76 6.01 5.66 7.53
N GLU A 77 7.14 5.02 7.27
CA GLU A 77 8.30 5.68 6.68
C GLU A 77 9.15 4.70 5.88
N VAL A 78 9.87 5.23 4.90
CA VAL A 78 10.83 4.47 4.12
C VAL A 78 12.22 4.61 4.73
N VAL A 79 12.88 3.47 4.96
CA VAL A 79 14.24 3.39 5.54
C VAL A 79 15.16 2.62 4.59
N PRO A 80 16.49 2.72 4.75
CA PRO A 80 17.42 1.89 3.97
C PRO A 80 17.04 0.41 4.05
N GLY A 81 16.90 -0.22 2.88
CA GLY A 81 16.45 -1.60 2.74
C GLY A 81 17.57 -2.56 2.30
N MET A 82 17.17 -3.63 1.62
CA MET A 82 18.09 -4.64 1.06
C MET A 82 17.99 -4.63 -0.48
N ASN A 83 19.16 -4.76 -1.13
CA ASN A 83 19.29 -4.74 -2.59
C ASN A 83 18.79 -3.42 -3.22
N ASP A 84 17.97 -3.51 -4.26
CA ASP A 84 17.39 -2.38 -4.98
C ASP A 84 16.07 -1.87 -4.38
N HIS A 85 15.60 -2.49 -3.28
CA HIS A 85 14.43 -2.04 -2.52
C HIS A 85 14.83 -1.31 -1.24
N LEU A 86 14.10 -0.25 -0.93
CA LEU A 86 14.04 0.36 0.39
C LEU A 86 13.05 -0.42 1.27
N ALA A 87 13.23 -0.36 2.59
CA ALA A 87 12.33 -1.04 3.52
C ALA A 87 11.22 -0.10 3.99
N VAL A 88 10.03 -0.65 4.23
CA VAL A 88 8.90 0.08 4.80
C VAL A 88 8.82 -0.23 6.29
N LEU A 89 9.03 0.78 7.13
CA LEU A 89 8.84 0.70 8.58
C LEU A 89 7.44 1.22 8.94
N THR A 90 6.64 0.40 9.62
CA THR A 90 5.27 0.76 10.00
C THR A 90 5.07 0.62 11.50
N ILE A 91 4.53 1.67 12.14
CA ILE A 91 4.16 1.66 13.55
C ILE A 91 2.65 1.46 13.66
N LEU A 92 2.25 0.40 14.36
CA LEU A 92 0.87 -0.03 14.47
C LEU A 92 0.25 0.36 15.82
N ASP A 93 -0.97 0.90 15.79
CA ASP A 93 -1.83 0.96 16.96
C ASP A 93 -2.71 -0.29 17.00
N VAL A 94 -2.40 -1.24 17.89
CA VAL A 94 -3.17 -2.49 18.03
C VAL A 94 -4.51 -2.31 18.75
N ARG A 95 -4.79 -1.11 19.28
CA ARG A 95 -6.08 -0.71 19.86
C ARG A 95 -6.55 0.62 19.27
N PRO A 96 -6.75 0.67 17.94
CA PRO A 96 -7.12 1.90 17.27
C PRO A 96 -8.52 2.34 17.71
N LYS A 97 -8.67 3.66 17.92
CA LYS A 97 -9.97 4.27 18.25
C LYS A 97 -10.92 4.28 17.07
#